data_AF-A0A7S0CG64-F1
#
_entry.id   AF-A0A7S0CG64-F1
#
_cell.length_a   1.000
_cell.length_b   1.000
_cell.length_c   1.000
_cell.angle_alpha   90.00
_cell.angle_beta   90.00
_cell.angle_gamma   90.00
#
_symmetry.space_group_name_H-M   'P 1'
#
loop_
_entity.id
_entity.type
_entity.pdbx_description
1 polymer ?
#
loop_
_entity_poly.entity_id
_entity_poly.type
_entity_poly.pdbx_seq_one_letter_code
_entity_poly.pdbx_strand_id
1 'polypeptide(L)'
;MTEAMISICQHQDWLKCAVNCINFGQYMSQAMWIKDSELLQLPHFTQTEVKHCEKGKGATTAKTIKQYLEIPDENKKGLADMSAEQKADVIKCCSLIPDIGVETKVFTDDDEDAGVYEGDLVSVQVTITRKHLQEGKKAGLVHSPFFPFPKNEAWWVIMGTKEGKIISVEKVIDPSRVVEHKIKFLAPRQGNYEFDLWVKSNAYVGLDQKQTVKLTSLDPSTLPEFVVHPDDAELDDEPTLFEEMLNANVEEDSDSDDDDSDDDDDNNKKGDGIRELSAAERKKEQLLLARKKAAAAAGDEDSDDDSDVEEVYTDDKKKL
;
A
#
# COMPACT_ATOMS: atom_id res chain seq x y z
N MET A 1 23.23 16.40 3.06
CA MET A 1 22.86 17.28 4.21
C MET A 1 21.38 17.63 4.20
N THR A 2 20.83 18.22 3.12
CA THR A 2 19.40 18.58 3.02
C THR A 2 18.46 17.41 3.31
N GLU A 3 18.72 16.23 2.76
CA GLU A 3 17.90 15.03 3.00
C GLU A 3 17.91 14.58 4.46
N ALA A 4 19.05 14.66 5.14
CA ALA A 4 19.15 14.36 6.56
C ALA A 4 18.33 15.35 7.40
N MET A 5 18.34 16.64 7.06
CA MET A 5 17.50 17.64 7.73
C MET A 5 16.01 17.34 7.54
N ILE A 6 15.61 16.94 6.32
CA ILE A 6 14.22 16.57 6.02
C ILE A 6 13.80 15.33 6.82
N SER A 7 14.66 14.31 6.90
CA SER A 7 14.40 13.10 7.71
C SER A 7 14.22 13.43 9.19
N ILE A 8 15.03 14.34 9.77
CA ILE A 8 14.84 14.80 11.15
C ILE A 8 13.49 15.52 11.29
N CYS A 9 13.12 16.37 10.32
CA CYS A 9 11.83 17.07 10.35
C CYS A 9 10.66 16.08 10.29
N GLN A 10 10.78 15.02 9.50
CA GLN A 10 9.79 13.95 9.40
C GLN A 10 9.60 13.24 10.75
N HIS A 11 10.69 12.90 11.45
CA HIS A 11 10.60 12.28 12.78
C HIS A 11 10.00 13.20 13.86
N GLN A 12 10.07 14.52 13.68
CA GLN A 12 9.57 15.51 14.64
C GLN A 12 8.23 16.13 14.21
N ASP A 13 7.63 15.68 13.10
CA ASP A 13 6.41 16.23 12.51
C ASP A 13 6.49 17.73 12.19
N TRP A 14 7.66 18.24 11.80
CA TRP A 14 7.84 19.67 11.50
C TRP A 14 7.64 19.98 10.02
N LEU A 15 6.39 20.02 9.58
CA LEU A 15 6.03 20.20 8.16
C LEU A 15 6.63 21.47 7.54
N LYS A 16 6.45 22.62 8.21
CA LYS A 16 6.98 23.90 7.73
C LYS A 16 8.51 23.88 7.63
N CYS A 17 9.18 23.21 8.58
CA CYS A 17 10.63 23.07 8.57
C CYS A 17 11.09 22.19 7.40
N ALA A 18 10.41 21.05 7.16
CA ALA A 18 10.70 20.16 6.05
C ALA A 18 10.57 20.87 4.69
N VAL A 19 9.48 21.60 4.47
CA VAL A 19 9.26 22.39 3.26
C VAL A 19 10.36 23.44 3.06
N ASN A 20 10.78 24.12 4.13
CA ASN A 20 11.87 25.09 4.07
C ASN A 20 13.23 24.44 3.76
N CYS A 21 13.49 23.23 4.29
CA CYS A 21 14.70 22.47 3.94
C CYS A 21 14.73 22.12 2.45
N ILE A 22 13.58 21.77 1.88
CA ILE A 22 13.46 21.49 0.44
C ILE A 22 13.72 22.75 -0.38
N ASN A 23 13.10 23.87 -0.01
CA ASN A 23 13.36 25.18 -0.65
C ASN A 23 14.85 25.53 -0.61
N PHE A 24 15.49 25.36 0.56
CA PHE A 24 16.92 25.57 0.70
C PHE A 24 17.74 24.71 -0.28
N GLY A 25 17.37 23.44 -0.46
CA GLY A 25 17.98 22.58 -1.46
C GLY A 25 17.82 23.08 -2.91
N GLN A 26 16.67 23.64 -3.26
CA GLN A 26 16.44 24.25 -4.58
C GLN A 26 17.34 25.48 -4.78
N TYR A 27 17.35 26.41 -3.81
CA TYR A 27 18.18 27.61 -3.84
C TYR A 27 19.67 27.29 -3.95
N MET A 28 20.16 26.29 -3.21
CA MET A 28 21.54 25.81 -3.35
C MET A 28 21.84 25.23 -4.72
N SER A 29 20.87 24.53 -5.33
CA SER A 29 21.07 23.91 -6.65
C SER A 29 21.15 24.95 -7.76
N GLN A 30 20.34 26.00 -7.68
CA GLN A 30 20.32 27.09 -8.67
C GLN A 30 21.25 28.26 -8.33
N ALA A 31 21.97 28.19 -7.21
CA ALA A 31 22.82 29.26 -6.68
C ALA A 31 22.08 30.61 -6.55
N MET A 32 20.87 30.58 -5.98
CA MET A 32 20.01 31.75 -5.79
C MET A 32 19.71 32.01 -4.31
N TRP A 33 19.33 33.23 -3.99
CA TRP A 33 18.83 33.62 -2.67
C TRP A 33 17.31 33.52 -2.57
N ILE A 34 16.81 33.48 -1.33
CA ILE A 34 15.36 33.34 -1.04
C ILE A 34 14.51 34.46 -1.66
N LYS A 35 15.10 35.66 -1.82
CA LYS A 35 14.41 36.86 -2.32
C LYS A 35 14.63 37.08 -3.82
N ASP A 36 15.42 36.24 -4.46
CA ASP A 36 15.73 36.36 -5.87
C ASP A 36 14.51 36.02 -6.72
N SER A 37 14.45 36.61 -7.92
CA SER A 37 13.43 36.25 -8.90
C SER A 37 13.67 34.83 -9.39
N GLU A 38 12.59 34.06 -9.56
CA GLU A 38 12.64 32.71 -10.13
C GLU A 38 13.26 32.69 -11.53
N LEU A 39 13.24 33.82 -12.25
CA LEU A 39 13.81 33.92 -13.60
C LEU A 39 15.35 33.94 -13.60
N LEU A 40 16.00 34.17 -12.45
CA LEU A 40 17.47 34.14 -12.35
C LEU A 40 18.06 32.74 -12.47
N GLN A 41 17.22 31.69 -12.48
CA GLN A 41 17.68 30.33 -12.78
C GLN A 41 17.91 30.09 -14.29
N LEU A 42 17.49 31.02 -15.15
CA LEU A 42 17.76 30.97 -16.59
C LEU A 42 19.21 31.42 -16.89
N PRO A 43 19.88 30.80 -17.87
CA PRO A 43 21.23 31.21 -18.24
C PRO A 43 21.25 32.64 -18.76
N HIS A 44 22.34 33.38 -18.49
CA HIS A 44 22.54 34.77 -18.94
C HIS A 44 21.56 35.80 -18.38
N PHE A 45 20.63 35.42 -17.50
CA PHE A 45 19.70 36.36 -16.87
C PHE A 45 20.38 37.12 -15.74
N THR A 46 20.29 38.44 -15.79
CA THR A 46 20.62 39.32 -14.67
C THR A 46 19.36 40.06 -14.21
N GLN A 47 19.50 40.88 -13.18
CA GLN A 47 18.39 41.69 -12.68
C GLN A 47 17.80 42.64 -13.75
N THR A 48 18.57 42.99 -14.78
CA THR A 48 18.12 43.84 -15.90
C THR A 48 17.11 43.09 -16.77
N GLU A 49 17.43 41.87 -17.19
CA GLU A 49 16.57 41.03 -18.03
C GLU A 49 15.30 40.63 -17.27
N VAL A 50 15.42 40.34 -15.96
CA VAL A 50 14.26 40.09 -15.08
C VAL A 50 13.32 41.29 -15.08
N LYS A 51 13.84 42.51 -14.88
CA LYS A 51 13.02 43.73 -14.92
C LYS A 51 12.34 43.92 -16.28
N HIS A 52 12.98 43.53 -17.38
CA HIS A 52 12.37 43.56 -18.70
C HIS A 52 11.23 42.56 -18.85
N CYS A 53 11.39 41.35 -18.30
CA CYS A 53 10.33 40.33 -18.27
C CYS A 53 9.11 40.78 -17.46
N GLU A 54 9.34 41.45 -16.33
CA GLU A 54 8.30 41.93 -15.43
C GLU A 54 7.60 43.22 -15.91
N LYS A 55 8.21 43.94 -16.86
CA LYS A 55 7.69 45.23 -17.34
C LYS A 55 6.44 45.06 -18.21
N GLY A 56 5.41 45.84 -17.88
CA GLY A 56 4.15 45.91 -18.61
C GLY A 56 3.03 45.08 -17.97
N LYS A 57 1.94 44.90 -18.72
CA LYS A 57 0.81 44.02 -18.36
C LYS A 57 0.40 43.25 -19.62
N GLY A 58 0.05 41.98 -19.47
CA GLY A 58 -0.44 41.14 -20.56
C GLY A 58 0.31 39.82 -20.70
N ALA A 59 0.00 39.08 -21.77
CA ALA A 59 0.47 37.72 -22.02
C ALA A 59 1.97 37.58 -22.31
N THR A 60 2.72 38.68 -22.39
CA THR A 60 4.19 38.68 -22.63
C THR A 60 4.99 39.10 -21.39
N THR A 61 4.33 39.27 -20.25
CA THR A 61 4.96 39.61 -18.98
C THR A 61 5.00 38.37 -18.10
N ALA A 62 6.17 38.05 -17.56
CA ALA A 62 6.37 36.92 -16.67
C ALA A 62 7.03 37.39 -15.36
N LYS A 63 6.44 36.98 -14.24
CA LYS A 63 7.00 37.15 -12.89
C LYS A 63 7.48 35.83 -12.30
N THR A 64 6.90 34.72 -12.75
CA THR A 64 7.26 33.37 -12.33
C THR A 64 7.86 32.61 -13.49
N ILE A 65 8.61 31.55 -13.18
CA ILE A 65 9.17 30.70 -14.23
C ILE A 65 8.07 30.03 -15.05
N LYS A 66 6.97 29.60 -14.42
CA LYS A 66 5.82 28.98 -15.11
C LYS A 66 5.24 29.91 -16.17
N GLN A 67 5.02 31.18 -15.82
CA GLN A 67 4.54 32.18 -16.78
C GLN A 67 5.53 32.38 -17.94
N TYR A 68 6.84 32.38 -17.67
CA TYR A 68 7.83 32.54 -18.72
C TYR A 68 7.87 31.37 -19.70
N LEU A 69 7.63 30.14 -19.22
CA LEU A 69 7.57 28.93 -20.05
C LEU A 69 6.34 28.90 -20.96
N GLU A 70 5.21 29.47 -20.51
CA GLU A 70 3.98 29.55 -21.30
C GLU A 70 4.05 30.57 -22.46
N ILE A 71 4.98 31.54 -22.37
CA ILE A 71 5.16 32.55 -23.42
C ILE A 71 5.86 31.91 -24.63
N PRO A 72 5.31 32.06 -25.85
CA PRO A 72 5.98 31.60 -27.07
C PRO A 72 7.37 32.21 -27.22
N ASP A 73 8.33 31.44 -27.74
CA ASP A 73 9.74 31.85 -27.82
C ASP A 73 9.96 33.19 -28.52
N GLU A 74 9.15 33.50 -29.54
CA GLU A 74 9.19 34.76 -30.30
C GLU A 74 8.80 35.99 -29.45
N ASN A 75 7.98 35.79 -28.43
CA ASN A 75 7.42 36.84 -27.59
C ASN A 75 8.14 36.98 -26.23
N LYS A 76 9.18 36.17 -25.99
CA LYS A 76 9.94 36.19 -24.74
C LYS A 76 10.73 37.49 -24.61
N LYS A 77 10.49 38.20 -23.51
CA LYS A 77 11.24 39.40 -23.11
C LYS A 77 12.56 38.99 -22.45
N GLY A 78 13.43 39.99 -22.25
CA GLY A 78 14.74 39.80 -21.61
C GLY A 78 15.81 39.23 -22.55
N LEU A 79 15.48 38.98 -23.82
CA LEU A 79 16.39 38.40 -24.81
C LEU A 79 17.00 39.43 -25.77
N ALA A 80 16.50 40.67 -25.81
CA ALA A 80 16.85 41.64 -26.85
C ALA A 80 18.37 41.89 -26.96
N ASP A 81 19.04 42.06 -25.82
CA ASP A 81 20.47 42.41 -25.73
C ASP A 81 21.40 41.17 -25.76
N MET A 82 20.85 39.97 -25.94
CA MET A 82 21.61 38.72 -26.00
C MET A 82 22.02 38.35 -27.42
N SER A 83 23.19 37.71 -27.54
CA SER A 83 23.64 37.07 -28.77
C SER A 83 22.73 35.89 -29.18
N ALA A 84 22.86 35.44 -30.43
CA ALA A 84 22.08 34.30 -30.93
C ALA A 84 22.37 33.01 -30.14
N GLU A 85 23.62 32.80 -29.72
CA GLU A 85 24.02 31.65 -28.92
C GLU A 85 23.39 31.70 -27.51
N GLN A 86 23.44 32.85 -26.85
CA GLN A 86 22.82 33.04 -25.53
C GLN A 86 21.30 32.86 -25.57
N LYS A 87 20.64 33.31 -26.63
CA LYS A 87 19.20 33.08 -26.85
C LYS A 87 18.91 31.58 -26.97
N ALA A 88 19.72 30.86 -27.73
CA ALA A 88 19.58 29.41 -27.89
C ALA A 88 19.76 28.68 -26.55
N ASP A 89 20.72 29.10 -25.72
CA ASP A 89 20.91 28.56 -24.37
C ASP A 89 19.68 28.74 -23.48
N VAL A 90 19.07 29.94 -23.49
CA VAL A 90 17.85 30.21 -22.71
C VAL A 90 16.69 29.34 -23.18
N ILE A 91 16.44 29.28 -24.49
CA ILE A 91 15.35 28.47 -25.07
C ILE A 91 15.56 26.98 -24.76
N LYS A 92 16.80 26.49 -24.87
CA LYS A 92 17.16 25.12 -24.49
C LYS A 92 16.96 24.87 -23.01
N CYS A 93 17.32 25.82 -22.14
CA CYS A 93 17.04 25.69 -20.70
C CYS A 93 15.53 25.63 -20.45
N CYS A 94 14.73 26.47 -21.10
CA CYS A 94 13.27 26.44 -20.98
C CYS A 94 12.68 25.07 -21.34
N SER A 95 13.21 24.38 -22.36
CA SER A 95 12.72 23.04 -22.73
C SER A 95 13.17 21.92 -21.77
N LEU A 96 14.21 22.17 -20.96
CA LEU A 96 14.66 21.26 -19.90
C LEU A 96 13.89 21.46 -18.59
N ILE A 97 13.35 22.66 -18.35
CA ILE A 97 12.60 22.94 -17.12
C ILE A 97 11.30 22.13 -17.11
N PRO A 98 11.03 21.36 -16.04
CA PRO A 98 9.85 20.50 -16.03
C PRO A 98 8.52 21.27 -15.97
N ASP A 99 7.66 21.03 -16.95
CA ASP A 99 6.22 21.28 -16.81
C ASP A 99 5.51 20.00 -16.35
N ILE A 100 4.91 20.05 -15.16
CA ILE A 100 4.23 18.92 -14.52
C ILE A 100 2.74 19.20 -14.27
N GLY A 101 1.91 18.21 -14.56
CA GLY A 101 0.57 18.05 -14.01
C GLY A 101 0.60 17.09 -12.81
N VAL A 102 -0.20 17.39 -11.79
CA VAL A 102 -0.37 16.53 -10.61
C VAL A 102 -1.84 16.19 -10.48
N GLU A 103 -2.13 14.91 -10.39
CA GLU A 103 -3.48 14.39 -10.14
C GLU A 103 -3.44 13.55 -8.86
N THR A 104 -4.48 13.67 -8.04
CA THR A 104 -4.55 12.95 -6.75
C THR A 104 -5.85 12.14 -6.70
N LYS A 105 -5.74 10.88 -6.29
CA LYS A 105 -6.87 9.97 -6.06
C LYS A 105 -6.74 9.37 -4.67
N VAL A 106 -7.84 9.28 -3.95
CA VAL A 106 -7.93 8.68 -2.61
C VAL A 106 -8.78 7.43 -2.73
N PHE A 107 -8.28 6.31 -2.21
CA PHE A 107 -9.01 5.04 -2.15
C PHE A 107 -8.57 4.24 -0.92
N THR A 108 -9.39 3.29 -0.50
CA THR A 108 -9.08 2.27 0.51
C THR A 108 -8.61 1.00 -0.19
N ASP A 109 -7.64 0.30 0.41
CA ASP A 109 -7.12 -0.94 -0.18
C ASP A 109 -8.07 -2.15 0.07
N ASP A 110 -8.94 -2.06 1.08
CA ASP A 110 -9.66 -3.23 1.65
C ASP A 110 -11.18 -3.28 1.39
N ASP A 111 -11.83 -2.25 0.84
CA ASP A 111 -13.31 -2.24 0.76
C ASP A 111 -13.88 -2.08 -0.66
N GLU A 112 -14.85 -2.94 -0.97
CA GLU A 112 -15.82 -2.76 -2.07
C GLU A 112 -16.78 -1.58 -1.80
N ASP A 113 -16.85 -1.12 -0.55
CA ASP A 113 -17.62 0.03 -0.11
C ASP A 113 -16.89 1.36 -0.35
N ALA A 114 -17.65 2.39 -0.75
CA ALA A 114 -17.13 3.73 -1.04
C ALA A 114 -16.78 4.55 0.22
N GLY A 115 -16.92 3.98 1.42
CA GLY A 115 -16.69 4.63 2.71
C GLY A 115 -15.25 4.47 3.19
N VAL A 116 -14.76 5.43 3.98
CA VAL A 116 -13.51 5.30 4.74
C VAL A 116 -13.90 5.31 6.22
N TYR A 117 -13.51 4.31 6.98
CA TYR A 117 -13.79 4.15 8.40
C TYR A 117 -12.55 4.39 9.25
N GLU A 118 -12.73 4.69 10.54
CA GLU A 118 -11.61 4.86 11.48
C GLU A 118 -10.75 3.60 11.53
N GLY A 119 -9.43 3.77 11.31
CA GLY A 119 -8.47 2.67 11.32
C GLY A 119 -8.16 2.06 9.95
N ASP A 120 -8.95 2.37 8.91
CA ASP A 120 -8.72 1.83 7.57
C ASP A 120 -7.41 2.29 6.96
N LEU A 121 -6.79 1.44 6.15
CA LEU A 121 -5.60 1.81 5.39
C LEU A 121 -6.00 2.63 4.15
N VAL A 122 -5.82 3.94 4.25
CA VAL A 122 -6.10 4.87 3.17
C VAL A 122 -4.87 5.03 2.29
N SER A 123 -5.06 4.82 0.99
CA SER A 123 -4.07 5.02 -0.06
C SER A 123 -4.39 6.31 -0.82
N VAL A 124 -3.47 7.27 -0.79
CA VAL A 124 -3.51 8.45 -1.65
C VAL A 124 -2.50 8.31 -2.76
N GLN A 125 -3.00 8.10 -3.98
CA GLN A 125 -2.19 8.03 -5.18
C GLN A 125 -2.02 9.41 -5.79
N VAL A 126 -0.76 9.81 -5.92
CA VAL A 126 -0.31 11.04 -6.56
C VAL A 126 0.32 10.67 -7.89
N THR A 127 -0.33 11.06 -8.99
CA THR A 127 0.18 10.86 -10.35
C THR A 127 0.83 12.15 -10.83
N ILE A 128 2.13 12.11 -11.10
CA ILE A 128 2.92 13.21 -11.65
C ILE A 128 3.13 12.96 -13.14
N THR A 129 2.61 13.86 -13.97
CA THR A 129 2.70 13.77 -15.44
C THR A 129 3.55 14.91 -15.98
N ARG A 130 4.70 14.59 -16.59
CA ARG A 130 5.59 15.53 -17.26
C ARG A 130 5.03 15.88 -18.64
N LYS A 131 4.37 17.04 -18.74
CA LYS A 131 3.65 17.49 -19.96
C LYS A 131 4.60 17.85 -21.11
N HIS A 132 5.76 18.40 -20.77
CA HIS A 132 6.80 18.79 -21.73
C HIS A 132 7.51 17.58 -22.39
N LEU A 133 7.44 16.39 -21.80
CA LEU A 133 8.06 15.18 -22.37
C LEU A 133 7.10 14.45 -23.32
N GLN A 134 7.66 13.98 -24.43
CA GLN A 134 7.00 13.04 -25.32
C GLN A 134 6.89 11.65 -24.69
N GLU A 135 5.96 10.84 -25.19
CA GLU A 135 5.76 9.47 -24.71
C GLU A 135 7.04 8.62 -24.88
N GLY A 136 7.37 7.83 -23.85
CA GLY A 136 8.60 7.02 -23.82
C GLY A 136 9.90 7.79 -23.57
N LYS A 137 9.88 9.12 -23.47
CA LYS A 137 11.06 9.90 -23.07
C LYS A 137 11.18 9.97 -21.54
N LYS A 138 12.43 10.05 -21.09
CA LYS A 138 12.79 10.20 -19.68
C LYS A 138 13.32 11.60 -19.42
N ALA A 139 13.07 12.09 -18.21
CA ALA A 139 13.65 13.32 -17.70
C ALA A 139 15.18 13.26 -17.74
N GLY A 140 15.78 14.37 -18.15
CA GLY A 140 17.22 14.53 -18.24
C GLY A 140 17.85 14.96 -16.92
N LEU A 141 19.10 15.42 -17.02
CA LEU A 141 19.78 16.10 -15.93
C LEU A 141 19.18 17.49 -15.74
N VAL A 142 19.18 17.94 -14.48
CA VAL A 142 18.80 19.29 -14.12
C VAL A 142 19.83 20.27 -14.70
N HIS A 143 19.34 21.36 -15.26
CA HIS A 143 20.18 22.51 -15.59
C HIS A 143 20.53 23.28 -14.30
N SER A 144 21.75 23.06 -13.81
CA SER A 144 22.30 23.71 -12.62
C SER A 144 23.80 23.98 -12.79
N PRO A 145 24.20 25.00 -13.59
CA PRO A 145 25.59 25.21 -14.00
C PRO A 145 26.53 25.59 -12.86
N PHE A 146 26.01 26.20 -11.79
CA PHE A 146 26.79 26.58 -10.60
C PHE A 146 26.86 25.47 -9.55
N PHE A 147 26.16 24.35 -9.76
CA PHE A 147 26.21 23.21 -8.86
C PHE A 147 27.36 22.27 -9.29
N PRO A 148 28.25 21.86 -8.38
CA PRO A 148 29.51 21.20 -8.74
C PRO A 148 29.37 19.77 -9.31
N PHE A 149 28.20 19.16 -9.20
CA PHE A 149 27.97 17.77 -9.61
C PHE A 149 26.73 17.65 -10.51
N PRO A 150 26.69 16.68 -11.44
CA PRO A 150 25.47 16.37 -12.18
C PRO A 150 24.34 15.99 -11.21
N LYS A 151 23.13 16.52 -11.46
CA LYS A 151 21.96 16.28 -10.60
C LYS A 151 20.80 15.75 -11.42
N ASN A 152 20.23 14.63 -10.97
CA ASN A 152 19.00 14.09 -11.53
C ASN A 152 17.79 14.86 -11.01
N GLU A 153 16.79 15.03 -11.88
CA GLU A 153 15.49 15.52 -11.49
C GLU A 153 14.85 14.56 -10.48
N ALA A 154 14.32 15.10 -9.38
CA ALA A 154 13.52 14.36 -8.43
C ALA A 154 12.44 15.28 -7.85
N TRP A 155 11.35 14.68 -7.36
CA TRP A 155 10.22 15.38 -6.78
C TRP A 155 10.02 14.94 -5.34
N TRP A 156 9.83 15.91 -4.46
CA TRP A 156 9.37 15.67 -3.10
C TRP A 156 7.84 15.69 -3.11
N VAL A 157 7.24 14.58 -2.70
CA VAL A 157 5.81 14.49 -2.42
C VAL A 157 5.64 14.56 -0.90
N ILE A 158 4.94 15.59 -0.45
CA ILE A 158 4.80 15.93 0.96
C ILE A 158 3.32 16.01 1.26
N MET A 159 2.85 15.24 2.23
CA MET A 159 1.50 15.34 2.75
C MET A 159 1.57 15.71 4.22
N GLY A 160 0.77 16.69 4.62
CA GLY A 160 0.67 17.09 6.01
C GLY A 160 -0.70 17.63 6.37
N THR A 161 -0.94 17.70 7.67
CA THR A 161 -2.19 18.24 8.22
C THR A 161 -2.13 19.77 8.27
N LYS A 162 -3.29 20.43 8.41
CA LYS A 162 -3.35 21.89 8.56
C LYS A 162 -2.68 22.41 9.84
N GLU A 163 -2.60 21.56 10.86
CA GLU A 163 -1.91 21.85 12.12
C GLU A 163 -0.37 21.84 11.95
N GLY A 164 0.13 21.45 10.78
CA GLY A 164 1.54 21.44 10.47
C GLY A 164 2.25 20.14 10.84
N LYS A 165 1.51 19.04 11.04
CA LYS A 165 2.08 17.70 11.22
C LYS A 165 2.35 17.03 9.88
N ILE A 166 3.37 16.20 9.84
CA ILE A 166 3.72 15.44 8.63
C ILE A 166 2.94 14.12 8.62
N ILE A 167 2.40 13.75 7.47
CA ILE A 167 1.87 12.40 7.22
C ILE A 167 2.90 11.59 6.44
N SER A 168 3.39 12.16 5.33
CA SER A 168 4.46 11.55 4.53
C SER A 168 5.34 12.63 3.90
N VAL A 169 6.64 12.35 3.78
CA VAL A 169 7.60 13.12 3.00
C VAL A 169 8.50 12.15 2.27
N GLU A 170 8.28 12.01 0.97
CA GLU A 170 8.97 11.02 0.16
C GLU A 170 9.59 11.65 -1.09
N LYS A 171 10.76 11.13 -1.47
CA LYS A 171 11.51 11.59 -2.62
C LYS A 171 11.33 10.62 -3.78
N VAL A 172 10.66 11.09 -4.83
CA VAL A 172 10.39 10.37 -6.06
C VAL A 172 11.49 10.68 -7.07
N ILE A 173 12.27 9.66 -7.45
CA ILE A 173 13.46 9.79 -8.32
C ILE A 173 13.17 9.27 -9.75
N ASP A 174 11.97 8.73 -10.00
CA ASP A 174 11.63 8.14 -11.29
C ASP A 174 11.61 9.21 -12.41
N PRO A 175 12.45 9.04 -13.46
CA PRO A 175 12.52 9.96 -14.58
C PRO A 175 11.44 9.71 -15.66
N SER A 176 10.56 8.72 -15.51
CA SER A 176 9.53 8.36 -16.49
C SER A 176 8.53 9.49 -16.73
N ARG A 177 7.93 9.59 -17.91
CA ARG A 177 6.97 10.67 -18.22
C ARG A 177 5.82 10.76 -17.20
N VAL A 178 5.25 9.62 -16.84
CA VAL A 178 4.18 9.50 -15.85
C VAL A 178 4.74 8.68 -14.69
N VAL A 179 4.56 9.19 -13.47
CA VAL A 179 4.99 8.53 -12.25
C VAL A 179 3.83 8.49 -11.28
N GLU A 180 3.57 7.31 -10.74
CA GLU A 180 2.55 7.11 -9.72
C GLU A 180 3.23 6.86 -8.38
N HIS A 181 2.83 7.63 -7.38
CA HIS A 181 3.36 7.51 -6.03
C HIS A 181 2.20 7.34 -5.05
N LYS A 182 2.24 6.30 -4.22
CA LYS A 182 1.18 5.98 -3.27
C LYS A 182 1.65 6.30 -1.86
N ILE A 183 0.90 7.15 -1.18
CA ILE A 183 1.07 7.45 0.24
C ILE A 183 0.03 6.64 0.99
N LYS A 184 0.46 5.83 1.96
CA LYS A 184 -0.43 5.03 2.80
C LYS A 184 -0.41 5.53 4.23
N PHE A 185 -1.59 5.69 4.83
CA PHE A 185 -1.73 6.04 6.24
C PHE A 185 -3.04 5.50 6.81
N LEU A 186 -3.12 5.38 8.13
CA LEU A 186 -4.34 4.95 8.80
C LEU A 186 -5.33 6.11 8.88
N ALA A 187 -6.59 5.84 8.53
CA ALA A 187 -7.66 6.80 8.66
C ALA A 187 -7.75 7.29 10.12
N PRO A 188 -7.76 8.62 10.33
CA PRO A 188 -7.94 9.18 11.66
C PRO A 188 -9.36 8.90 12.18
N ARG A 189 -9.63 9.34 13.42
CA ARG A 189 -10.94 9.24 14.07
C ARG A 189 -12.08 9.77 13.20
N GLN A 190 -13.31 9.39 13.52
CA GLN A 190 -14.49 9.90 12.82
C GLN A 190 -14.46 11.44 12.67
N GLY A 191 -14.58 11.91 11.43
CA GLY A 191 -14.56 13.34 11.12
C GLY A 191 -14.16 13.67 9.69
N ASN A 192 -14.19 14.97 9.39
CA ASN A 192 -13.75 15.52 8.11
C ASN A 192 -12.34 16.10 8.24
N TYR A 193 -11.42 15.59 7.43
CA TYR A 193 -10.03 15.99 7.42
C TYR A 193 -9.68 16.66 6.10
N GLU A 194 -8.88 17.71 6.18
CA GLU A 194 -8.28 18.36 5.02
C GLU A 194 -6.77 18.30 5.18
N PHE A 195 -6.11 17.67 4.22
CA PHE A 195 -4.66 17.56 4.14
C PHE A 195 -4.14 18.48 3.05
N ASP A 196 -2.97 19.05 3.30
CA ASP A 196 -2.22 19.77 2.29
C ASP A 196 -1.21 18.80 1.66
N LEU A 197 -1.29 18.67 0.33
CA LEU A 197 -0.33 17.93 -0.50
C LEU A 197 0.54 18.93 -1.26
N TRP A 198 1.85 18.81 -1.14
CA TRP A 198 2.82 19.55 -1.92
C TRP A 198 3.65 18.61 -2.79
N VAL A 199 3.82 18.99 -4.06
CA VAL A 199 4.79 18.38 -4.98
C VAL A 199 5.83 19.44 -5.31
N LYS A 200 7.07 19.23 -4.88
CA LYS A 200 8.16 20.22 -4.96
C LYS A 200 9.37 19.64 -5.67
N SER A 201 9.99 20.40 -6.57
CA SER A 201 11.22 19.94 -7.23
C SER A 201 12.38 19.85 -6.23
N ASN A 202 13.31 18.93 -6.43
CA ASN A 202 14.55 18.88 -5.65
C ASN A 202 15.58 19.96 -6.04
N ALA A 203 15.37 20.67 -7.15
CA ALA A 203 16.38 21.55 -7.73
C ALA A 203 15.84 22.84 -8.35
N TYR A 204 14.69 22.85 -9.02
CA TYR A 204 14.15 24.08 -9.61
C TYR A 204 13.29 24.86 -8.61
N VAL A 205 13.31 26.18 -8.71
CA VAL A 205 12.49 27.09 -7.88
C VAL A 205 11.27 27.54 -8.68
N GLY A 206 10.12 27.67 -8.01
CA GLY A 206 8.88 28.18 -8.63
C GLY A 206 8.03 27.13 -9.35
N LEU A 207 8.42 25.85 -9.33
CA LEU A 207 7.68 24.75 -9.97
C LEU A 207 6.72 24.02 -9.03
N ASP A 208 6.59 24.48 -7.80
CA ASP A 208 5.81 23.79 -6.77
C ASP A 208 4.33 23.70 -7.14
N GLN A 209 3.70 22.61 -6.74
CA GLN A 209 2.25 22.41 -6.81
C GLN A 209 1.72 22.16 -5.40
N LYS A 210 0.59 22.79 -5.07
CA LYS A 210 -0.12 22.57 -3.81
C LYS A 210 -1.56 22.16 -4.12
N GLN A 211 -2.02 21.07 -3.52
CA GLN A 211 -3.40 20.59 -3.60
C GLN A 211 -3.93 20.33 -2.20
N THR A 212 -5.25 20.46 -2.03
CA THR A 212 -5.94 20.09 -0.78
C THR A 212 -6.65 18.77 -1.01
N VAL A 213 -6.33 17.77 -0.20
CA VAL A 213 -6.94 16.44 -0.23
C VAL A 213 -7.94 16.37 0.91
N LYS A 214 -9.19 16.00 0.61
CA LYS A 214 -10.24 15.87 1.62
C LYS A 214 -10.52 14.40 1.90
N LEU A 215 -10.68 14.05 3.16
CA LEU A 215 -10.99 12.70 3.63
C LEU A 215 -12.11 12.79 4.66
N THR A 216 -13.14 11.96 4.52
CA THR A 216 -14.19 11.81 5.53
C THR A 216 -14.05 10.43 6.13
N SER A 217 -13.69 10.37 7.41
CA SER A 217 -13.63 9.15 8.20
C SER A 217 -14.97 8.94 8.91
N LEU A 218 -15.56 7.77 8.74
CA LEU A 218 -16.81 7.33 9.35
C LEU A 218 -16.55 6.48 10.59
N ASP A 219 -17.57 6.33 11.42
CA ASP A 219 -17.46 5.48 12.61
C ASP A 219 -17.60 4.01 12.20
N PRO A 220 -16.74 3.10 12.69
CA PRO A 220 -16.83 1.67 12.39
C PRO A 220 -18.18 1.05 12.76
N SER A 221 -18.93 1.64 13.70
CA SER A 221 -20.28 1.16 14.06
C SER A 221 -21.32 1.35 12.94
N THR A 222 -20.97 2.08 11.87
CA THR A 222 -21.82 2.25 10.67
C THR A 222 -21.46 1.30 9.52
N LEU A 223 -20.52 0.38 9.75
CA LEU A 223 -20.25 -0.71 8.81
C LEU A 223 -21.54 -1.54 8.62
N PRO A 224 -21.88 -1.94 7.39
CA PRO A 224 -22.94 -2.91 7.15
C PRO A 224 -22.71 -4.15 8.01
N GLU A 225 -23.77 -4.76 8.54
CA GLU A 225 -23.63 -6.06 9.19
C GLU A 225 -22.97 -7.04 8.22
N PHE A 226 -21.91 -7.71 8.67
CA PHE A 226 -21.25 -8.76 7.90
C PHE A 226 -22.29 -9.85 7.58
N VAL A 227 -22.76 -9.87 6.34
CA VAL A 227 -23.58 -10.97 5.82
C VAL A 227 -22.60 -12.04 5.38
N VAL A 228 -22.46 -13.08 6.20
CA VAL A 228 -21.73 -14.30 5.83
C VAL A 228 -22.26 -14.73 4.45
N HIS A 229 -21.38 -14.82 3.46
CA HIS A 229 -21.78 -15.30 2.13
C HIS A 229 -22.36 -16.71 2.31
N PRO A 230 -23.48 -17.08 1.66
CA PRO A 230 -24.10 -18.39 1.84
C PRO A 230 -23.09 -19.54 1.63
N ASP A 231 -22.18 -19.41 0.66
CA ASP A 231 -21.10 -20.37 0.42
C ASP A 231 -20.12 -20.49 1.62
N ASP A 232 -19.85 -19.40 2.35
CA ASP A 232 -19.01 -19.45 3.56
C ASP A 232 -19.76 -20.08 4.75
N ALA A 233 -21.09 -19.97 4.78
CA ALA A 233 -21.92 -20.64 5.79
C ALA A 233 -22.01 -22.15 5.53
N GLU A 234 -21.93 -22.59 4.28
CA GLU A 234 -21.91 -24.01 3.90
C GLU A 234 -20.57 -24.69 4.23
N LEU A 235 -19.45 -23.95 4.23
CA LEU A 235 -18.13 -24.46 4.61
C LEU A 235 -18.02 -24.83 6.10
N ASP A 236 -18.79 -24.19 6.98
CA ASP A 236 -18.85 -24.56 8.40
C ASP A 236 -19.57 -25.91 8.63
N ASP A 237 -20.38 -26.35 7.66
CA ASP A 237 -21.06 -27.64 7.66
C ASP A 237 -20.21 -28.75 6.99
N GLU A 238 -19.13 -28.41 6.30
CA GLU A 238 -18.20 -29.37 5.70
C GLU A 238 -17.23 -29.93 6.77
N PRO A 239 -17.03 -31.26 6.81
CA PRO A 239 -16.06 -31.85 7.73
C PRO A 239 -14.68 -31.29 7.41
N THR A 240 -13.98 -30.81 8.44
CA THR A 240 -12.62 -30.31 8.22
C THR A 240 -11.74 -31.45 7.69
N LEU A 241 -10.71 -31.11 6.92
CA LEU A 241 -9.76 -32.09 6.37
C LEU A 241 -9.08 -32.93 7.48
N PHE A 242 -9.01 -32.39 8.71
CA PHE A 242 -8.56 -33.10 9.90
C PHE A 242 -9.59 -34.13 10.41
N GLU A 243 -10.88 -33.80 10.34
CA GLU A 243 -11.99 -34.67 10.69
C GLU A 243 -12.21 -35.77 9.65
N GLU A 244 -12.02 -35.49 8.36
CA GLU A 244 -11.97 -36.52 7.31
C GLU A 244 -10.82 -37.51 7.53
N MET A 245 -9.62 -37.02 7.87
CA MET A 245 -8.47 -37.88 8.12
C MET A 245 -8.67 -38.75 9.37
N LEU A 246 -9.24 -38.19 10.45
CA LEU A 246 -9.60 -38.98 11.63
C LEU A 246 -10.68 -40.02 11.34
N ASN A 247 -11.70 -39.68 10.56
CA ASN A 247 -12.73 -40.64 10.17
C ASN A 247 -12.18 -41.75 9.26
N ALA A 248 -11.28 -41.42 8.33
CA ALA A 248 -10.60 -42.41 7.49
C ALA A 248 -9.72 -43.37 8.31
N ASN A 249 -9.02 -42.85 9.33
CA ASN A 249 -8.21 -43.67 10.23
C ASN A 249 -9.05 -44.53 11.19
N VAL A 250 -10.24 -44.07 11.60
CA VAL A 250 -11.16 -44.87 12.43
C VAL A 250 -11.84 -45.99 11.62
N GLU A 251 -12.07 -45.78 10.31
CA GLU A 251 -12.56 -46.84 9.43
C GLU A 251 -11.48 -47.91 9.13
N GLU A 252 -10.19 -47.56 9.09
CA GLU A 252 -9.10 -48.55 8.96
C GLU A 252 -8.87 -49.38 10.23
N ASP A 253 -9.20 -48.85 11.42
CA ASP A 253 -9.00 -49.54 12.71
C ASP A 253 -10.24 -50.32 13.20
N SER A 254 -11.32 -50.41 12.40
CA SER A 254 -12.58 -51.07 12.76
C SER A 254 -12.65 -52.57 12.41
N ASP A 255 -11.63 -53.15 11.77
CA ASP A 255 -11.56 -54.58 11.42
C ASP A 255 -10.51 -55.33 12.25
N SER A 256 -10.54 -55.14 13.58
CA SER A 256 -9.75 -55.93 14.52
C SER A 256 -10.59 -56.29 15.74
N ASP A 257 -11.50 -57.25 15.57
CA ASP A 257 -11.91 -58.09 16.68
C ASP A 257 -10.74 -59.00 17.04
N ASP A 258 -10.19 -58.86 18.25
CA ASP A 258 -9.82 -60.02 19.06
C ASP A 258 -9.73 -59.63 20.54
N ASP A 259 -10.44 -60.43 21.33
CA ASP A 259 -10.46 -60.49 22.79
C ASP A 259 -9.05 -60.60 23.38
N ASP A 260 -8.82 -59.94 24.53
CA ASP A 260 -8.24 -60.65 25.67
C ASP A 260 -8.50 -59.94 27.00
N SER A 261 -8.89 -60.76 27.97
CA SER A 261 -9.16 -60.43 29.36
C SER A 261 -7.85 -60.27 30.15
N ASP A 262 -7.81 -59.34 31.11
CA ASP A 262 -7.70 -59.70 32.53
C ASP A 262 -7.52 -58.47 33.44
N ASP A 263 -8.10 -58.62 34.63
CA ASP A 263 -8.17 -57.74 35.78
C ASP A 263 -6.83 -57.10 36.20
N ASP A 264 -6.90 -55.85 36.67
CA ASP A 264 -6.37 -55.53 38.01
C ASP A 264 -6.99 -54.25 38.59
N ASP A 265 -7.49 -54.43 39.81
CA ASP A 265 -8.26 -53.54 40.67
C ASP A 265 -7.34 -52.63 41.49
N ASP A 266 -7.56 -51.31 41.53
CA ASP A 266 -7.58 -50.55 42.80
C ASP A 266 -7.96 -49.05 42.68
N ASN A 267 -9.14 -48.72 43.21
CA ASN A 267 -9.50 -47.59 44.08
C ASN A 267 -8.81 -46.21 43.94
N ASN A 268 -9.60 -45.12 43.76
CA ASN A 268 -10.21 -44.33 44.87
C ASN A 268 -10.82 -42.96 44.42
N LYS A 269 -12.03 -42.67 44.95
CA LYS A 269 -12.63 -41.36 45.33
C LYS A 269 -13.21 -40.34 44.31
N LYS A 270 -14.54 -40.38 44.24
CA LYS A 270 -15.57 -39.33 44.50
C LYS A 270 -15.34 -37.89 43.97
N GLY A 271 -16.29 -37.46 43.13
CA GLY A 271 -16.66 -36.05 42.90
C GLY A 271 -17.93 -35.93 42.06
N ASP A 272 -19.07 -35.80 42.72
CA ASP A 272 -20.41 -35.67 42.13
C ASP A 272 -20.60 -34.24 41.57
N GLY A 273 -21.06 -34.12 40.32
CA GLY A 273 -21.26 -32.85 39.63
C GLY A 273 -21.90 -33.05 38.26
N ILE A 274 -23.23 -32.96 38.20
CA ILE A 274 -24.02 -33.05 36.96
C ILE A 274 -23.66 -31.85 36.07
N ARG A 275 -22.86 -32.08 35.04
CA ARG A 275 -22.59 -31.10 33.98
C ARG A 275 -23.72 -31.19 32.96
N GLU A 276 -24.49 -30.11 32.76
CA GLU A 276 -25.49 -30.07 31.69
C GLU A 276 -24.78 -30.12 30.33
N LEU A 277 -25.07 -31.16 29.56
CA LEU A 277 -24.53 -31.37 28.21
C LEU A 277 -25.09 -30.31 27.24
N SER A 278 -24.21 -29.77 26.39
CA SER A 278 -24.58 -28.85 25.31
C SER A 278 -25.48 -29.54 24.28
N ALA A 279 -26.20 -28.75 23.47
CA ALA A 279 -27.09 -29.30 22.43
C ALA A 279 -26.34 -30.21 21.42
N ALA A 280 -25.08 -29.89 21.14
CA ALA A 280 -24.20 -30.69 20.29
C ALA A 280 -23.84 -32.04 20.93
N GLU A 281 -23.48 -32.05 22.21
CA GLU A 281 -23.16 -33.29 22.94
C GLU A 281 -24.38 -34.21 23.07
N ARG A 282 -25.58 -33.66 23.31
CA ARG A 282 -26.82 -34.46 23.32
C ARG A 282 -27.14 -35.05 21.95
N LYS A 283 -26.89 -34.29 20.87
CA LYS A 283 -27.11 -34.78 19.49
C LYS A 283 -26.13 -35.90 19.16
N LYS A 284 -24.86 -35.77 19.58
CA LYS A 284 -23.82 -36.80 19.44
C LYS A 284 -24.16 -38.08 20.21
N GLU A 285 -24.63 -37.94 21.46
CA GLU A 285 -25.02 -39.07 22.30
C GLU A 285 -26.26 -39.80 21.74
N GLN A 286 -27.26 -39.06 21.23
CA GLN A 286 -28.43 -39.64 20.55
C GLN A 286 -28.06 -40.42 19.28
N LEU A 287 -27.11 -39.92 18.49
CA LEU A 287 -26.62 -40.58 17.28
C LEU A 287 -25.87 -41.88 17.60
N LEU A 288 -25.03 -41.87 18.63
CA LEU A 288 -24.35 -43.07 19.14
C LEU A 288 -25.34 -44.12 19.64
N LEU A 289 -26.36 -43.71 20.39
CA LEU A 289 -27.40 -44.61 20.89
C LEU A 289 -28.25 -45.19 19.76
N ALA A 290 -28.53 -44.41 18.71
CA ALA A 290 -29.23 -44.87 17.51
C ALA A 290 -28.40 -45.91 16.74
N ARG A 291 -27.08 -45.69 16.60
CA ARG A 291 -26.16 -46.65 15.95
C ARG A 291 -26.05 -47.95 16.73
N LYS A 292 -25.94 -47.88 18.06
CA LYS A 292 -25.87 -49.07 18.92
C LYS A 292 -27.17 -49.88 18.92
N LYS A 293 -28.31 -49.18 18.82
CA LYS A 293 -29.63 -49.81 18.69
C LYS A 293 -29.87 -50.42 17.31
N ALA A 294 -29.29 -49.83 16.25
CA ALA A 294 -29.33 -50.39 14.89
C ALA A 294 -28.49 -51.66 14.78
N ALA A 295 -27.31 -51.71 15.43
CA ALA A 295 -26.47 -52.90 15.50
C ALA A 295 -27.14 -54.05 16.27
N ALA A 296 -27.79 -53.75 17.40
CA ALA A 296 -28.51 -54.76 18.18
C ALA A 296 -29.79 -55.29 17.51
N ALA A 297 -30.33 -54.60 16.50
CA ALA A 297 -31.53 -55.02 15.77
C ALA A 297 -31.24 -56.01 14.63
N ALA A 298 -29.97 -56.29 14.35
CA ALA A 298 -29.53 -57.18 13.26
C ALA A 298 -29.03 -58.56 13.74
N GLY A 299 -29.45 -59.03 14.92
CA GLY A 299 -28.85 -60.17 15.64
C GLY A 299 -28.95 -61.57 14.98
N ASP A 300 -27.82 -62.30 15.14
CA ASP A 300 -27.53 -63.74 15.31
C ASP A 300 -28.54 -64.85 14.94
N GLU A 301 -28.07 -65.82 14.14
CA GLU A 301 -28.34 -67.28 14.04
C GLU A 301 -27.26 -67.89 13.10
N ASP A 302 -26.61 -69.06 13.25
CA ASP A 302 -26.41 -70.05 14.31
C ASP A 302 -25.37 -71.12 13.83
N SER A 303 -24.85 -71.89 14.80
CA SER A 303 -24.05 -73.14 14.85
C SER A 303 -23.63 -74.01 13.62
N ASP A 304 -22.39 -74.53 13.71
CA ASP A 304 -21.86 -75.92 13.53
C ASP A 304 -22.42 -76.88 12.46
N ASP A 305 -21.56 -77.43 11.57
CA ASP A 305 -21.39 -78.90 11.37
C ASP A 305 -20.21 -79.34 10.46
N ASP A 306 -19.42 -80.29 10.99
CA ASP A 306 -18.67 -81.43 10.43
C ASP A 306 -17.57 -81.37 9.32
N SER A 307 -16.36 -81.79 9.75
CA SER A 307 -15.62 -83.01 9.30
C SER A 307 -14.16 -82.86 8.80
N ASP A 308 -13.24 -83.18 9.72
CA ASP A 308 -12.13 -84.16 9.62
C ASP A 308 -11.45 -84.42 8.25
N VAL A 309 -10.20 -83.97 8.04
CA VAL A 309 -9.11 -84.76 7.41
C VAL A 309 -7.73 -84.28 7.89
N GLU A 310 -6.97 -85.27 8.36
CA GLU A 310 -5.58 -85.29 8.79
C GLU A 310 -4.52 -84.86 7.75
N GLU A 311 -3.41 -84.34 8.28
CA GLU A 311 -2.02 -84.72 7.96
C GLU A 311 -1.13 -83.99 6.91
N VAL A 312 0.07 -83.66 7.44
CA VAL A 312 1.43 -83.66 6.87
C VAL A 312 2.02 -82.35 6.29
N TYR A 313 2.91 -81.77 7.10
CA TYR A 313 4.25 -81.23 6.81
C TYR A 313 4.69 -81.08 5.33
N THR A 314 5.31 -79.93 5.00
CA THR A 314 6.79 -79.82 4.87
C THR A 314 7.24 -78.39 4.50
N ASP A 315 8.37 -78.02 5.10
CA ASP A 315 9.28 -76.91 4.75
C ASP A 315 9.52 -76.77 3.23
N ASP A 316 9.68 -75.53 2.74
CA ASP A 316 11.02 -75.04 2.33
C ASP A 316 11.01 -73.58 1.84
N LYS A 317 11.87 -72.79 2.48
CA LYS A 317 12.89 -71.89 1.92
C LYS A 317 12.64 -71.10 0.60
N LYS A 318 13.04 -69.83 0.76
CA LYS A 318 13.99 -69.02 -0.04
C LYS A 318 13.49 -68.28 -1.28
N LYS A 319 13.90 -66.99 -1.28
CA LYS A 319 14.40 -66.17 -2.40
C LYS A 319 13.41 -65.97 -3.55
N LEU A 320 13.05 -64.75 -3.91
CA LEU A 320 13.90 -63.63 -4.30
C LEU A 320 13.02 -62.37 -4.35
#